data_AF-A0A6B0Y9R9-F1
#
_entry.id   AF-A0A6B0Y9R9-F1
#
_cell.length_a   1.000
_cell.length_b   1.000
_cell.length_c   1.000
_cell.angle_alpha   90.00
_cell.angle_beta   90.00
_cell.angle_gamma   90.00
#
_symmetry.space_group_name_H-M   'P 1'
#
loop_
_entity.id
_entity.type
_entity.pdbx_description
1 polymer ?
#
loop_
_entity_poly.entity_id
_entity_poly.type
_entity_poly.pdbx_seq_one_letter_code
_entity_poly.pdbx_strand_id
1 'polypeptide(L)'
;MALRESVQANNREGDLDVVTGRRDGDAGVPHGAFLIDLANAVAGWHWDEAGALRQRGIELIGPDATRDAILVAAGFNGITRVADAIGIRLDTRTANASAGLRAKIGIDAFAPAEKWTA
;
A
#
# COMPACT_ATOMS: atom_id res chain seq x y z
N MET A 1 8.78 -2.35 -2.20
CA MET A 1 9.77 -3.19 -2.90
C MET A 1 9.59 -4.67 -2.58
N ALA A 2 9.50 -5.06 -1.30
CA ALA A 2 9.24 -6.44 -0.89
C ALA A 2 7.95 -7.06 -1.49
N LEU A 3 6.88 -6.28 -1.70
CA LEU A 3 5.66 -6.79 -2.36
C LEU A 3 5.91 -7.20 -3.82
N ARG A 4 6.67 -6.41 -4.59
CA ARG A 4 7.03 -6.74 -5.98
C ARG A 4 7.98 -7.94 -6.04
N GLU A 5 8.98 -7.99 -5.15
CA GLU A 5 9.90 -9.13 -5.04
C GLU A 5 9.18 -10.41 -4.61
N SER A 6 8.22 -10.32 -3.68
CA SER A 6 7.39 -11.45 -3.24
C SER A 6 6.43 -11.93 -4.34
N VAL A 7 5.85 -11.01 -5.10
CA VAL A 7 4.98 -11.31 -6.25
C VAL A 7 5.79 -11.98 -7.38
N GLN A 8 6.99 -11.48 -7.68
CA GLN A 8 7.93 -12.09 -8.63
C GLN A 8 8.43 -13.46 -8.17
N ALA A 9 8.76 -13.63 -6.88
CA ALA A 9 9.18 -14.91 -6.32
C ALA A 9 8.09 -16.01 -6.42
N ASN A 10 6.83 -15.61 -6.55
CA ASN A 10 5.70 -16.52 -6.72
C ASN A 10 5.20 -16.64 -8.18
N ASN A 11 5.95 -16.13 -9.16
CA ASN A 11 5.55 -16.08 -10.59
C ASN A 11 4.16 -15.45 -10.81
N ARG A 12 3.77 -14.49 -9.96
CA ARG A 12 2.56 -13.70 -10.16
C ARG A 12 2.97 -12.32 -10.66
N GLU A 13 2.11 -11.70 -11.45
CA GLU A 13 2.29 -10.30 -11.84
C GLU A 13 1.13 -9.51 -11.24
N GLY A 14 1.40 -8.75 -10.17
CA GLY A 14 0.42 -7.88 -9.54
C GLY A 14 0.23 -6.63 -10.40
N ASP A 15 -1.02 -6.31 -10.73
CA ASP A 15 -1.34 -5.17 -11.57
C ASP A 15 -1.19 -3.85 -10.79
N LEU A 16 -0.09 -3.14 -11.04
CA LEU A 16 0.21 -1.87 -10.39
C LEU A 16 -0.75 -0.76 -10.79
N ASP A 17 -1.41 -0.85 -11.96
CA ASP A 17 -2.39 0.16 -12.35
C ASP A 17 -3.64 0.06 -11.48
N VAL A 18 -3.99 -1.16 -11.06
CA VAL A 18 -5.07 -1.40 -10.11
C VAL A 18 -4.73 -0.88 -8.72
N VAL A 19 -3.54 -1.21 -8.21
CA VAL A 19 -3.11 -0.76 -6.87
C VAL A 19 -2.94 0.77 -6.78
N THR A 20 -2.65 1.43 -7.90
CA THR A 20 -2.48 2.89 -7.95
C THR A 20 -3.75 3.65 -8.35
N GLY A 21 -4.89 2.96 -8.48
CA GLY A 21 -6.17 3.58 -8.84
C GLY A 21 -6.24 4.09 -10.28
N ARG A 22 -5.32 3.67 -11.17
CA ARG A 22 -5.40 3.96 -12.61
C ARG A 22 -6.34 3.03 -13.35
N ARG A 23 -6.76 1.93 -12.71
CA ARG A 23 -7.68 0.92 -13.23
C ARG A 23 -8.44 0.30 -12.06
N ASP A 24 -9.67 -0.13 -12.28
CA ASP A 24 -10.40 -0.95 -11.31
C ASP A 24 -9.97 -2.42 -11.38
N GLY A 25 -10.04 -3.15 -10.26
CA GLY A 25 -9.76 -4.59 -10.23
C GLY A 25 -9.32 -5.11 -8.86
N ASP A 26 -8.83 -6.34 -8.83
CA ASP A 26 -8.30 -7.00 -7.62
C ASP A 26 -6.77 -7.22 -7.65
N ALA A 27 -6.10 -6.73 -8.69
CA ALA A 27 -4.67 -6.90 -8.94
C ALA A 27 -4.18 -8.36 -8.91
N GLY A 28 -5.07 -9.34 -9.19
CA GLY A 28 -4.74 -10.77 -9.15
C GLY A 28 -4.62 -11.35 -7.74
N VAL A 29 -5.12 -10.64 -6.72
CA VAL A 29 -5.10 -11.06 -5.32
C VAL A 29 -6.53 -11.40 -4.87
N PRO A 30 -6.76 -12.56 -4.21
CA PRO A 30 -8.07 -12.86 -3.64
C PRO A 30 -8.57 -11.73 -2.74
N HIS A 31 -9.80 -11.28 -2.99
CA HIS A 31 -10.42 -10.13 -2.32
C HIS A 31 -9.64 -8.81 -2.48
N GLY A 32 -8.79 -8.69 -3.50
CA GLY A 32 -7.89 -7.55 -3.69
C GLY A 32 -8.60 -6.21 -3.80
N ALA A 33 -9.74 -6.15 -4.48
CA ALA A 33 -10.54 -4.92 -4.57
C ALA A 33 -10.96 -4.42 -3.17
N PHE A 34 -11.48 -5.32 -2.34
CA PHE A 34 -11.84 -5.01 -0.94
C PHE A 34 -10.61 -4.58 -0.11
N LEU A 35 -9.46 -5.24 -0.28
CA LEU A 35 -8.24 -4.90 0.43
C LEU A 35 -7.71 -3.51 0.02
N ILE A 36 -7.84 -3.15 -1.25
CA ILE A 36 -7.50 -1.81 -1.76
C ILE A 36 -8.42 -0.76 -1.15
N ASP A 37 -9.74 -0.98 -1.15
CA ASP A 37 -10.72 -0.07 -0.54
C ASP A 37 -10.40 0.16 0.94
N LEU A 38 -10.13 -0.94 1.69
CA LEU A 38 -9.78 -0.86 3.10
C LEU A 38 -8.49 -0.08 3.35
N ALA A 39 -7.45 -0.34 2.55
CA ALA A 39 -6.18 0.36 2.66
C ALA A 39 -6.35 1.86 2.37
N ASN A 40 -7.13 2.22 1.35
CA ASN A 40 -7.42 3.60 0.99
C ASN A 40 -8.19 4.34 2.09
N ALA A 41 -9.26 3.72 2.63
CA ALA A 41 -10.05 4.31 3.72
C ALA A 41 -9.18 4.57 4.97
N VAL A 42 -8.31 3.61 5.33
CA VAL A 42 -7.39 3.76 6.48
C VAL A 42 -6.32 4.83 6.21
N ALA A 43 -5.75 4.87 5.01
CA ALA A 43 -4.74 5.85 4.63
C ALA A 43 -5.30 7.29 4.59
N GLY A 44 -6.53 7.44 4.10
CA GLY A 44 -7.27 8.71 4.02
C GLY A 44 -7.99 9.14 5.30
N TRP A 45 -7.92 8.34 6.37
CA TRP A 45 -8.63 8.60 7.64
C TRP A 45 -10.17 8.66 7.49
N HIS A 46 -10.73 7.93 6.53
CA HIS A 46 -12.18 7.82 6.34
C HIS A 46 -12.74 6.79 7.33
N TRP A 47 -12.87 7.15 8.60
CA TRP A 47 -13.19 6.19 9.66
C TRP A 47 -14.57 5.56 9.54
N ASP A 48 -15.56 6.30 9.04
CA ASP A 48 -16.89 5.77 8.79
C ASP A 48 -16.86 4.69 7.69
N GLU A 49 -16.12 4.96 6.61
CA GLU A 49 -15.90 4.01 5.50
C GLU A 49 -15.12 2.78 5.96
N ALA A 50 -14.04 2.97 6.72
CA ALA A 50 -13.27 1.87 7.31
C ALA A 50 -14.12 1.02 8.27
N GLY A 51 -15.04 1.65 9.02
CA GLY A 51 -16.00 0.96 9.88
C GLY A 51 -16.98 0.09 9.08
N ALA A 52 -17.51 0.60 7.97
CA ALA A 52 -18.37 -0.16 7.07
C ALA A 52 -17.62 -1.32 6.40
N LEU A 53 -16.39 -1.07 5.91
CA LEU A 53 -15.53 -2.09 5.32
C LEU A 53 -15.13 -3.17 6.32
N ARG A 54 -14.93 -2.84 7.60
CA ARG A 54 -14.71 -3.83 8.64
C ARG A 54 -15.88 -4.81 8.76
N GLN A 55 -17.13 -4.31 8.77
CA GLN A 55 -18.31 -5.19 8.85
C GLN A 55 -18.41 -6.08 7.62
N ARG A 56 -18.26 -5.51 6.43
CA ARG A 56 -18.21 -6.25 5.15
C ARG A 56 -17.10 -7.30 5.13
N GLY A 57 -15.93 -6.99 5.68
CA GLY A 57 -14.79 -7.90 5.76
C GLY A 57 -15.10 -9.11 6.64
N ILE A 58 -15.74 -8.91 7.80
CA ILE A 58 -16.11 -10.00 8.70
C ILE A 58 -17.00 -11.02 7.98
N GLU A 59 -17.93 -10.55 7.15
CA GLU A 59 -18.80 -11.41 6.33
C GLU A 59 -18.05 -12.06 5.16
N LEU A 60 -17.12 -11.34 4.53
CA LEU A 60 -16.44 -11.77 3.29
C LEU A 60 -15.28 -12.73 3.53
N ILE A 61 -14.41 -12.42 4.50
CA ILE A 61 -13.14 -13.14 4.77
C ILE A 61 -13.02 -13.62 6.21
N GLY A 62 -14.02 -13.36 7.05
CA GLY A 62 -14.02 -13.74 8.46
C GLY A 62 -13.36 -12.71 9.38
N PRO A 63 -13.63 -12.81 10.70
CA PRO A 63 -13.20 -11.82 11.67
C PRO A 63 -11.69 -11.74 11.86
N ASP A 64 -10.98 -12.88 11.87
CA ASP A 64 -9.53 -12.90 12.06
C ASP A 64 -8.79 -12.31 10.85
N ALA A 65 -9.13 -12.73 9.62
CA ALA A 65 -8.50 -12.19 8.42
C ALA A 65 -8.80 -10.69 8.24
N THR A 66 -10.00 -10.24 8.63
CA THR A 66 -10.35 -8.81 8.63
C THR A 66 -9.52 -8.03 9.63
N ARG A 67 -9.34 -8.54 10.86
CA ARG A 67 -8.47 -7.91 11.86
C ARG A 67 -7.05 -7.78 11.34
N ASP A 68 -6.51 -8.83 10.74
CA ASP A 68 -5.14 -8.85 10.24
C ASP A 68 -4.96 -7.86 9.08
N ALA A 69 -5.93 -7.78 8.15
CA ALA A 69 -5.92 -6.80 7.07
C ALA A 69 -5.94 -5.35 7.60
N ILE A 70 -6.78 -5.06 8.59
CA ILE A 70 -6.83 -3.74 9.25
C ILE A 70 -5.51 -3.43 9.94
N LEU A 71 -4.91 -4.38 10.65
CA LEU A 71 -3.64 -4.22 11.35
C LEU A 71 -2.51 -3.87 10.37
N VAL A 72 -2.46 -4.57 9.23
CA VAL A 72 -1.48 -4.29 8.16
C VAL A 72 -1.70 -2.89 7.60
N ALA A 73 -2.92 -2.52 7.23
CA ALA A 73 -3.23 -1.19 6.70
C ALA A 73 -2.84 -0.08 7.69
N ALA A 74 -3.23 -0.22 8.96
CA ALA A 74 -2.90 0.73 10.02
C ALA A 74 -1.38 0.82 10.27
N GLY A 75 -0.68 -0.33 10.28
CA GLY A 75 0.77 -0.40 10.46
C GLY A 75 1.54 0.34 9.38
N PHE A 76 1.23 0.10 8.11
CA PHE A 76 1.87 0.82 6.99
C PHE A 76 1.53 2.32 6.98
N ASN A 77 0.31 2.68 7.39
CA ASN A 77 -0.09 4.07 7.56
C ASN A 77 0.72 4.77 8.67
N GLY A 78 0.87 4.12 9.83
CA GLY A 78 1.56 4.67 11.00
C GLY A 78 3.08 4.76 10.84
N ILE A 79 3.73 3.65 10.43
CA ILE A 79 5.19 3.58 10.28
C ILE A 79 5.69 4.61 9.27
N THR A 80 4.95 4.81 8.16
CA THR A 80 5.32 5.80 7.14
C THR A 80 5.38 7.21 7.72
N ARG A 81 4.40 7.59 8.55
CA ARG A 81 4.39 8.92 9.18
C ARG A 81 5.50 9.10 10.21
N VAL A 82 5.80 8.06 10.98
CA VAL A 82 6.93 8.11 11.93
C VAL A 82 8.25 8.31 11.17
N ALA A 83 8.45 7.57 10.07
CA ALA A 83 9.64 7.72 9.23
C ALA A 83 9.75 9.13 8.64
N ASP A 84 8.64 9.69 8.16
CA ASP A 84 8.58 11.07 7.65
C ASP A 84 8.86 12.10 8.76
N ALA A 85 8.29 11.91 9.96
CA ALA A 85 8.43 12.85 11.08
C ALA A 85 9.86 12.95 11.62
N ILE A 86 10.65 11.88 11.54
CA ILE A 86 12.05 11.86 11.98
C ILE A 86 13.04 12.05 10.82
N GLY A 87 12.54 12.29 9.60
CA GLY A 87 13.35 12.58 8.43
C GLY A 87 14.17 11.38 7.92
N ILE A 88 13.67 10.14 8.05
CA ILE A 88 14.34 8.99 7.44
C ILE A 88 14.41 9.20 5.93
N ARG A 89 15.64 9.23 5.41
CA ARG A 89 15.90 9.32 3.98
C ARG A 89 15.93 7.93 3.34
N LEU A 90 15.62 7.89 2.05
CA LEU A 90 15.79 6.66 1.28
C LEU A 90 17.28 6.38 1.09
N ASP A 91 17.74 5.19 1.46
CA ASP A 91 19.14 4.80 1.26
C ASP A 91 19.48 4.66 -0.23
N THR A 92 20.75 4.91 -0.60
CA THR A 92 21.21 4.93 -2.00
C THR A 92 20.89 3.63 -2.74
N ARG A 93 21.01 2.47 -2.08
CA ARG A 93 20.76 1.17 -2.72
C ARG A 93 19.27 1.03 -3.05
N THR A 94 18.38 1.31 -2.10
CA THR A 94 16.93 1.29 -2.36
C THR A 94 16.51 2.37 -3.35
N ALA A 95 17.12 3.55 -3.29
CA ALA A 95 16.87 4.66 -4.22
C ALA A 95 17.12 4.25 -5.67
N ASN A 96 18.27 3.63 -5.93
CA ASN A 96 18.63 3.14 -7.26
C ASN A 96 17.71 1.99 -7.69
N ALA A 97 17.51 1.00 -6.81
CA ALA A 97 16.76 -0.20 -7.16
C ALA A 97 15.25 0.04 -7.38
N SER A 98 14.69 1.09 -6.78
CA SER A 98 13.27 1.45 -6.95
C SER A 98 12.99 2.54 -7.99
N ALA A 99 14.02 3.13 -8.63
CA ALA A 99 13.86 4.25 -9.56
C ALA A 99 12.84 3.98 -10.69
N GLY A 100 12.95 2.83 -11.36
CA GLY A 100 12.02 2.46 -12.44
C GLY A 100 10.58 2.25 -11.95
N LEU A 101 10.40 1.71 -10.74
CA LEU A 101 9.07 1.58 -10.14
C LEU A 101 8.48 2.94 -9.81
N ARG A 102 9.25 3.82 -9.15
CA ARG A 102 8.80 5.17 -8.78
C ARG A 102 8.39 5.99 -10.00
N ALA A 103 9.18 5.92 -11.08
CA ALA A 103 8.84 6.53 -12.36
C ALA A 103 7.53 5.98 -12.95
N LYS A 104 7.34 4.65 -12.94
CA LYS A 104 6.11 4.00 -13.42
C LYS A 104 4.86 4.44 -12.65
N ILE A 105 4.97 4.54 -11.32
CA ILE A 105 3.81 4.85 -10.47
C ILE A 105 3.65 6.34 -10.14
N GLY A 106 4.60 7.19 -10.52
CA GLY A 106 4.52 8.64 -10.29
C GLY A 106 4.62 9.06 -8.82
N ILE A 107 5.14 8.21 -7.94
CA ILE A 107 5.17 8.50 -6.48
C ILE A 107 6.10 9.66 -6.13
N ASP A 108 7.10 9.93 -6.97
CA ASP A 108 8.05 11.05 -6.76
C ASP A 108 7.34 12.41 -6.78
N ALA A 109 6.13 12.51 -7.36
CA ALA A 109 5.31 13.74 -7.36
C ALA A 109 4.75 14.12 -5.97
N PHE A 110 4.76 13.19 -5.00
CA PHE A 110 4.18 13.38 -3.67
C PHE A 110 5.21 13.56 -2.57
N ALA A 111 6.51 13.39 -2.89
CA ALA A 111 7.57 13.48 -1.91
C ALA A 111 8.17 14.91 -1.88
N PRO A 112 8.47 15.45 -0.69
CA PRO A 112 9.24 16.68 -0.60
C PRO A 112 10.64 16.47 -1.19
N ALA A 113 11.20 17.51 -1.83
CA ALA A 113 12.48 17.43 -2.52
C ALA A 113 13.62 16.90 -1.61
N GLU A 114 13.56 17.22 -0.32
CA GLU A 114 14.55 16.81 0.69
C GLU A 114 14.60 15.29 0.93
N LYS A 115 13.52 14.56 0.59
CA LYS A 115 13.42 13.11 0.80
C LYS A 115 14.41 12.32 -0.08
N TRP A 116 14.85 12.93 -1.18
CA TRP A 116 15.67 12.28 -2.21
C TRP A 116 17.12 12.77 -2.26
N THR A 117 17.40 13.97 -1.75
CA THR A 117 18.75 14.53 -1.70
C THR A 117 19.48 14.05 -0.46
N ALA A 118 20.58 13.33 -0.65
CA ALA A 118 21.53 12.94 0.40
C ALA A 118 22.40 14.12 0.84
#